data_AF-A0A0Q6MLM5-F1
#
_entry.id   AF-A0A0Q6MLM5-F1
#
_cell.length_a   1.000
_cell.length_b   1.000
_cell.length_c   1.000
_cell.angle_alpha   90.00
_cell.angle_beta   90.00
_cell.angle_gamma   90.00
#
_symmetry.space_group_name_H-M   'P 1'
#
loop_
_entity.id
_entity.type
_entity.pdbx_description
1 polymer ?
#
loop_
_entity_poly.entity_id
_entity_poly.type
_entity_poly.pdbx_seq_one_letter_code
_entity_poly.pdbx_strand_id
1 'polypeptide(L)'
;MDKSPDAFRTISEVAEDLDLPQHVLRFWETRFTQIKPMKRGGGRRYYRPQDVELIKGIRHMLYEQGYTIKGVQKLLRDNGNQFLVAVGSGDMKAVEAIAQRKQAEAPLTPAAQPRSTDEEMLVGEARAKPSRRFFGLGKGEEDGPVAADSGKLSRDNRALLQEALFDLLECKRLLDQVR
;
A
#
# COMPACT_ATOMS: atom_id res chain seq x y z
N MET A 1 -18.10 -23.28 1.14
CA MET A 1 -19.30 -23.15 2.00
C MET A 1 -19.58 -21.66 2.09
N ASP A 2 -20.45 -21.17 1.22
CA ASP A 2 -20.64 -19.73 1.04
C ASP A 2 -21.47 -19.17 2.20
N LYS A 3 -20.78 -18.47 3.10
CA LYS A 3 -21.45 -17.71 4.16
C LYS A 3 -22.09 -16.47 3.54
N SER A 4 -23.21 -16.04 4.10
CA SER A 4 -23.85 -14.77 3.74
C SER A 4 -22.82 -13.62 3.76
N PRO A 5 -22.92 -12.64 2.84
CA PRO A 5 -22.03 -11.47 2.83
C PRO A 5 -22.00 -10.73 4.17
N ASP A 6 -23.10 -10.77 4.93
CA ASP A 6 -23.23 -10.10 6.23
C ASP A 6 -22.72 -10.94 7.43
N ALA A 7 -22.19 -12.13 7.18
CA ALA A 7 -21.75 -13.02 8.24
C ALA A 7 -20.40 -12.56 8.85
N PHE A 8 -20.28 -12.69 10.17
CA PHE A 8 -19.00 -12.53 10.86
C PHE A 8 -18.02 -13.61 10.40
N ARG A 9 -16.77 -13.19 10.12
CA ARG A 9 -15.71 -14.08 9.68
C ARG A 9 -14.63 -14.25 10.73
N THR A 10 -14.10 -15.45 10.85
CA THR A 10 -12.96 -15.71 11.74
C THR A 10 -11.65 -15.23 11.10
N ILE A 11 -10.60 -15.03 11.90
CA ILE A 11 -9.29 -14.67 11.37
C ILE A 11 -8.71 -15.68 10.36
N SER A 12 -9.04 -16.96 10.51
CA SER A 12 -8.60 -18.00 9.57
C SER A 12 -9.31 -17.85 8.23
N GLU A 13 -10.62 -17.60 8.25
CA GLU A 13 -11.41 -17.37 7.03
C GLU A 13 -10.97 -16.11 6.30
N VAL A 14 -10.76 -15.00 7.01
CA VAL A 14 -10.28 -13.75 6.40
C VAL A 14 -8.86 -13.91 5.85
N ALA A 15 -8.01 -14.68 6.51
CA ALA A 15 -6.67 -14.99 6.03
C ALA A 15 -6.69 -15.78 4.72
N GLU A 16 -7.53 -16.82 4.65
CA GLU A 16 -7.72 -17.64 3.46
C GLU A 16 -8.34 -16.83 2.31
N ASP A 17 -9.39 -16.04 2.59
CA ASP A 17 -10.07 -15.21 1.59
C ASP A 17 -9.15 -14.17 0.92
N LEU A 18 -8.14 -13.69 1.64
CA LEU A 18 -7.24 -12.62 1.20
C LEU A 18 -5.85 -13.12 0.78
N ASP A 19 -5.61 -14.42 0.90
CA ASP A 19 -4.30 -15.05 0.77
C ASP A 19 -3.23 -14.34 1.62
N LEU A 20 -3.56 -14.07 2.89
CA LEU A 20 -2.69 -13.41 3.85
C LEU A 20 -2.44 -14.30 5.06
N PRO A 21 -1.21 -14.39 5.58
CA PRO A 21 -0.97 -15.10 6.83
C PRO A 21 -1.73 -14.47 8.00
N GLN A 22 -2.32 -15.28 8.89
CA GLN A 22 -3.07 -14.79 10.05
C GLN A 22 -2.28 -13.83 10.95
N HIS A 23 -0.96 -14.01 11.08
CA HIS A 23 -0.13 -13.13 11.90
C HIS A 23 -0.02 -11.71 11.32
N VAL A 24 -0.17 -11.54 9.99
CA VAL A 24 -0.23 -10.23 9.34
C VAL A 24 -1.52 -9.52 9.72
N LEU A 25 -2.65 -10.23 9.73
CA LEU A 25 -3.93 -9.67 10.22
C LEU A 25 -3.83 -9.25 11.69
N ARG A 26 -3.24 -10.09 12.56
CA ARG A 26 -2.98 -9.73 13.97
C ARG A 26 -2.09 -8.49 14.10
N PHE A 27 -1.09 -8.37 13.24
CA PHE A 27 -0.23 -7.20 13.21
C PHE A 27 -1.01 -5.95 12.75
N TRP A 28 -1.87 -6.06 11.73
CA TRP A 28 -2.71 -4.97 11.25
C TRP A 28 -3.72 -4.48 12.30
N GLU A 29 -4.27 -5.36 13.13
CA GLU A 29 -5.08 -4.98 14.30
C GLU A 29 -4.35 -3.98 15.21
N THR A 30 -3.01 -4.08 15.32
CA THR A 30 -2.22 -3.15 16.16
C THR A 30 -1.89 -1.84 15.45
N ARG A 31 -1.96 -1.80 14.12
CA ARG A 31 -1.59 -0.63 13.31
C ARG A 31 -2.80 0.20 12.92
N PHE A 32 -3.95 -0.43 12.70
CA PHE A 32 -5.16 0.25 12.23
C PHE A 32 -6.23 0.18 13.32
N THR A 33 -6.45 1.28 14.01
CA THR A 33 -7.43 1.38 15.12
C THR A 33 -8.87 1.21 14.65
N GLN A 34 -9.10 1.32 13.34
CA GLN A 34 -10.38 1.10 12.68
C GLN A 34 -10.78 -0.39 12.69
N ILE A 35 -9.81 -1.31 12.62
CA ILE A 35 -10.05 -2.75 12.62
C ILE A 35 -10.20 -3.21 14.07
N LYS A 36 -11.44 -3.46 14.50
CA LYS A 36 -11.74 -3.88 15.88
C LYS A 36 -12.40 -5.25 15.90
N PRO A 37 -11.61 -6.35 15.97
CA PRO A 37 -12.17 -7.69 16.02
C PRO A 37 -12.95 -7.91 17.32
N MET A 38 -14.11 -8.54 17.21
CA MET A 38 -14.90 -8.95 18.36
C MET A 38 -14.26 -10.20 18.98
N LYS A 39 -13.88 -10.10 20.26
CA LYS A 39 -13.33 -11.21 21.03
C LYS A 39 -14.49 -11.94 21.73
N ARG A 40 -14.74 -13.20 21.37
CA ARG A 40 -15.67 -14.08 22.09
C ARG A 40 -14.90 -14.98 23.06
N GLY A 41 -15.61 -15.64 23.98
CA GLY A 41 -15.04 -16.65 24.86
C GLY A 41 -14.15 -17.64 24.10
N GLY A 42 -12.97 -17.94 24.65
CA GLY A 42 -11.96 -18.78 24.01
C GLY A 42 -10.94 -18.05 23.11
N GLY A 43 -10.89 -16.71 23.14
CA GLY A 43 -9.82 -15.94 22.48
C GLY A 43 -9.90 -15.88 20.94
N ARG A 44 -10.99 -16.39 20.36
CA ARG A 44 -11.25 -16.33 18.92
C ARG A 44 -11.67 -14.92 18.53
N ARG A 45 -11.12 -14.45 17.40
CA ARG A 45 -11.38 -13.13 16.81
C ARG A 45 -12.35 -13.28 15.66
N TYR A 46 -13.39 -12.45 15.67
CA TYR A 46 -14.36 -12.33 14.60
C TYR A 46 -14.33 -10.91 14.03
N TYR A 47 -14.27 -10.80 12.71
CA TYR A 47 -14.36 -9.54 11.98
C TYR A 47 -15.79 -9.34 11.47
N ARG A 48 -16.25 -8.09 11.50
CA ARG A 48 -17.49 -7.70 10.83
C ARG A 48 -17.28 -7.65 9.32
N PRO A 49 -18.34 -7.79 8.51
CA PRO A 49 -18.27 -7.60 7.06
C PRO A 49 -17.57 -6.29 6.66
N GLN A 50 -17.93 -5.19 7.32
CA GLN A 50 -17.32 -3.87 7.11
C GLN A 50 -15.82 -3.83 7.43
N ASP A 51 -15.38 -4.55 8.48
CA ASP A 51 -13.96 -4.65 8.82
C ASP A 51 -13.21 -5.46 7.75
N VAL A 52 -13.84 -6.50 7.20
CA VAL A 52 -13.26 -7.32 6.12
C VAL A 52 -13.11 -6.52 4.83
N GLU A 53 -14.11 -5.71 4.47
CA GLU A 53 -14.02 -4.78 3.33
C GLU A 53 -12.90 -3.75 3.51
N LEU A 54 -12.75 -3.22 4.72
CA LEU A 54 -11.65 -2.30 5.02
C LEU A 54 -10.29 -2.99 4.90
N ILE A 55 -10.15 -4.21 5.40
CA ILE A 55 -8.92 -5.01 5.30
C ILE A 55 -8.56 -5.28 3.82
N LYS A 56 -9.56 -5.53 2.96
CA LYS A 56 -9.35 -5.65 1.50
C LYS A 56 -8.75 -4.37 0.91
N GLY A 57 -9.32 -3.21 1.26
CA GLY A 57 -8.79 -1.92 0.84
C GLY A 57 -7.36 -1.67 1.32
N ILE A 58 -7.08 -1.98 2.59
CA ILE A 58 -5.72 -1.87 3.15
C ILE A 58 -4.74 -2.78 2.42
N ARG A 59 -5.11 -4.04 2.14
CA ARG A 59 -4.30 -4.98 1.37
C ARG A 59 -3.98 -4.43 -0.01
N HIS A 60 -4.98 -3.93 -0.73
CA HIS A 60 -4.80 -3.33 -2.04
C HIS A 60 -3.80 -2.17 -1.98
N MET A 61 -3.95 -1.26 -1.01
CA MET A 61 -3.03 -0.13 -0.87
C MET A 61 -1.60 -0.55 -0.54
N LEU A 62 -1.41 -1.55 0.32
CA LEU A 62 -0.08 -1.96 0.76
C LEU A 62 0.64 -2.83 -0.28
N TYR A 63 -0.05 -3.78 -0.89
CA TYR A 63 0.57 -4.79 -1.77
C TYR A 63 0.47 -4.45 -3.25
N GLU A 64 -0.64 -3.85 -3.69
CA GLU A 64 -0.86 -3.55 -5.12
C GLU A 64 -0.39 -2.14 -5.45
N GLN A 65 -0.71 -1.16 -4.59
CA GLN A 65 -0.30 0.24 -4.78
C GLN A 65 1.05 0.59 -4.12
N GLY A 66 1.62 -0.30 -3.30
CA GLY A 66 2.94 -0.08 -2.67
C GLY A 66 2.99 1.02 -1.60
N TYR A 67 1.86 1.36 -0.97
CA TYR A 67 1.86 2.33 0.13
C TYR A 67 2.55 1.78 1.39
N THR A 68 3.13 2.67 2.19
CA THR A 68 3.57 2.32 3.55
C THR A 68 2.38 2.22 4.50
N ILE A 69 2.55 1.49 5.61
CA ILE A 69 1.54 1.46 6.68
C ILE A 69 1.22 2.87 7.19
N LYS A 70 2.23 3.74 7.33
CA LYS A 70 2.04 5.14 7.71
C LYS A 70 1.23 5.91 6.66
N GLY A 71 1.51 5.69 5.38
CA GLY A 71 0.78 6.30 4.27
C GLY A 71 -0.70 5.92 4.28
N VAL A 72 -1.01 4.63 4.46
CA VAL A 72 -2.39 4.14 4.58
C VAL A 72 -3.08 4.69 5.83
N GLN A 73 -2.37 4.79 6.96
CA GLN A 73 -2.90 5.45 8.17
C GLN A 73 -3.21 6.93 7.93
N LYS A 74 -2.38 7.66 7.18
CA LYS A 74 -2.63 9.07 6.80
C LYS A 74 -3.90 9.15 5.95
N LEU A 75 -4.02 8.32 4.92
CA LEU A 75 -5.22 8.26 4.07
C LEU A 75 -6.50 7.96 4.86
N LEU A 76 -6.43 7.07 5.86
CA LEU A 76 -7.56 6.78 6.74
C LEU A 76 -8.00 7.98 7.58
N ARG A 77 -7.04 8.75 8.11
CA ARG A 77 -7.36 9.97 8.86
C ARG A 77 -7.95 11.05 7.95
N ASP A 78 -7.43 11.15 6.74
CA ASP A 78 -7.73 12.23 5.82
C ASP A 78 -9.05 11.99 5.07
N ASN A 79 -9.32 10.78 4.60
CA ASN A 79 -10.46 10.47 3.72
C ASN A 79 -11.48 9.50 4.38
N GLY A 80 -11.16 8.96 5.55
CA GLY A 80 -12.01 8.02 6.28
C GLY A 80 -11.98 6.60 5.72
N ASN A 81 -12.71 5.71 6.39
CA ASN A 81 -12.73 4.27 6.07
C ASN A 81 -13.38 3.99 4.71
N GLN A 82 -14.39 4.79 4.33
CA GLN A 82 -15.17 4.61 3.10
C GLN A 82 -14.29 4.77 1.85
N PHE A 83 -13.27 5.61 1.91
CA PHE A 83 -12.31 5.78 0.82
C PHE A 83 -11.56 4.47 0.53
N LEU A 84 -11.01 3.82 1.57
CA LEU A 84 -10.28 2.56 1.36
C LEU A 84 -11.19 1.42 0.92
N VAL A 85 -12.43 1.38 1.41
CA VAL A 85 -13.43 0.40 0.96
C VAL A 85 -13.77 0.60 -0.51
N ALA A 86 -13.97 1.85 -0.96
CA ALA A 86 -14.21 2.19 -2.36
C ALA A 86 -13.01 1.82 -3.25
N VAL A 87 -11.78 2.12 -2.80
CA VAL A 87 -10.56 1.73 -3.52
C VAL A 87 -10.44 0.20 -3.62
N GLY A 88 -10.65 -0.52 -2.51
CA GLY A 88 -10.55 -1.98 -2.48
C GLY A 88 -11.63 -2.72 -3.28
N SER A 89 -12.75 -2.06 -3.58
CA SER A 89 -13.82 -2.60 -4.46
C SER A 89 -13.64 -2.18 -5.92
N GLY A 90 -12.67 -1.33 -6.24
CA GLY A 90 -12.44 -0.82 -7.59
C GLY A 90 -13.49 0.20 -8.05
N ASP A 91 -14.30 0.75 -7.14
CA ASP A 91 -15.29 1.77 -7.47
C ASP A 91 -14.63 3.15 -7.60
N MET A 92 -14.01 3.38 -8.75
CA MET A 92 -13.34 4.65 -9.08
C MET A 92 -14.28 5.85 -9.01
N LYS A 93 -15.58 5.66 -9.29
CA LYS A 93 -16.58 6.74 -9.21
C LYS A 93 -16.84 7.16 -7.76
N ALA A 94 -16.93 6.19 -6.84
CA ALA A 94 -17.03 6.46 -5.42
C ALA A 94 -15.77 7.14 -4.88
N VAL A 95 -14.58 6.71 -5.32
CA VAL A 95 -13.29 7.34 -4.96
C VAL A 95 -13.24 8.80 -5.40
N GLU A 96 -13.61 9.09 -6.66
CA GLU A 96 -13.67 10.46 -7.19
C GLU A 96 -14.68 11.33 -6.46
N ALA A 97 -15.88 10.80 -6.16
CA ALA A 97 -16.90 11.54 -5.43
C ALA A 97 -16.46 11.90 -3.99
N ILE A 98 -15.77 10.98 -3.30
CA ILE A 98 -15.22 11.24 -1.96
C ILE A 98 -14.11 12.30 -2.04
N ALA A 99 -13.24 12.24 -3.04
CA ALA A 99 -12.19 13.23 -3.26
C ALA A 99 -12.77 14.63 -3.59
N GLN A 100 -13.80 14.70 -4.44
CA GLN A 100 -14.46 15.94 -4.83
C GLN A 100 -15.21 16.61 -3.67
N ARG A 101 -15.92 15.84 -2.82
CA ARG A 101 -16.59 16.38 -1.63
C ARG A 101 -15.61 17.09 -0.70
N LYS A 102 -14.43 16.50 -0.52
CA LYS A 102 -13.38 17.06 0.33
C LYS A 102 -12.75 18.33 -0.26
N GLN A 103 -12.69 18.47 -1.59
CA GLN A 103 -12.28 19.71 -2.25
C GLN A 103 -13.32 20.82 -2.10
N ALA A 104 -14.62 20.47 -2.04
CA ALA A 104 -15.71 21.44 -1.85
C ALA A 104 -15.89 21.89 -0.38
N GLU A 105 -15.44 21.10 0.59
CA GLU A 105 -15.60 21.35 2.03
C GLU A 105 -14.38 22.08 2.66
N ALA A 106 -13.40 22.51 1.86
CA ALA A 106 -12.26 23.28 2.34
C ALA A 106 -12.70 24.69 2.81
N PRO A 107 -12.55 25.05 4.10
CA PRO A 107 -12.80 26.42 4.54
C PRO A 107 -11.70 27.35 4.00
N LEU A 108 -12.12 28.50 3.48
CA LEU A 108 -11.24 29.62 3.16
C LEU A 108 -10.69 30.22 4.47
N THR A 109 -9.53 29.75 4.94
CA THR A 109 -8.72 30.49 5.93
C THR A 109 -7.27 30.57 5.46
N PRO A 110 -6.73 31.77 5.17
CA PRO A 110 -5.32 31.95 4.87
C PRO A 110 -4.56 32.24 6.17
N ALA A 111 -3.90 31.23 6.75
CA ALA A 111 -2.64 31.36 7.50
C ALA A 111 -2.36 30.10 8.36
N ALA A 112 -1.50 29.21 7.86
CA ALA A 112 -0.56 28.44 8.68
C ALA A 112 0.52 27.81 7.78
N GLN A 113 1.77 27.94 8.21
CA GLN A 113 3.03 27.71 7.48
C GLN A 113 3.23 26.29 6.89
N PRO A 114 4.07 26.13 5.85
CA PRO A 114 4.28 24.88 5.16
C PRO A 114 5.18 23.96 5.99
N ARG A 115 4.61 22.88 6.53
CA ARG A 115 5.39 21.79 7.10
C ARG A 115 5.60 20.69 6.07
N SER A 116 6.75 20.81 5.39
CA SER A 116 7.65 19.74 4.96
C SER A 116 7.02 18.49 4.30
N THR A 117 7.10 18.49 2.96
CA THR A 117 7.53 17.40 2.07
C THR A 117 6.80 16.06 2.11
N ASP A 118 5.98 15.87 1.07
CA ASP A 118 5.33 14.65 0.60
C ASP A 118 6.30 13.57 0.07
N GLU A 119 7.21 13.06 0.91
CA GLU A 119 8.17 12.00 0.52
C GLU A 119 8.05 10.68 1.33
N GLU A 120 6.83 10.19 1.60
CA GLU A 120 6.64 8.84 2.18
C GLU A 120 5.45 8.05 1.55
N MET A 121 5.07 8.37 0.31
CA MET A 121 4.09 7.58 -0.47
C MET A 121 4.79 6.89 -1.64
N LEU A 122 4.60 5.57 -1.73
CA LEU A 122 5.15 4.63 -2.71
C LEU A 122 6.53 4.06 -2.33
N VAL A 123 6.50 2.88 -1.69
CA VAL A 123 7.66 1.98 -1.64
C VAL A 123 7.59 1.10 -2.88
N GLY A 124 8.61 1.24 -3.73
CA GLY A 124 8.76 0.50 -4.98
C GLY A 124 8.79 -1.03 -4.80
N GLU A 125 8.34 -1.67 -5.86
CA GLU A 125 8.27 -3.09 -6.28
C GLU A 125 8.67 -4.25 -5.34
N ALA A 126 7.87 -5.31 -5.46
CA ALA A 126 7.96 -6.57 -4.74
C ALA A 126 9.34 -7.24 -4.84
N ARG A 127 10.11 -7.22 -3.74
CA ARG A 127 11.33 -8.04 -3.63
C ARG A 127 10.99 -9.52 -3.50
N ALA A 128 11.44 -10.29 -4.49
CA ALA A 128 11.51 -11.75 -4.46
C ALA A 128 12.41 -12.25 -3.30
N LYS A 129 12.04 -13.42 -2.76
CA LYS A 129 12.56 -14.05 -1.52
C LYS A 129 14.09 -14.16 -1.48
N PRO A 130 14.75 -13.93 -0.32
CA PRO A 130 16.18 -14.15 -0.19
C PRO A 130 16.49 -15.63 0.05
N SER A 131 17.25 -16.25 -0.84
CA SER A 131 17.93 -17.52 -0.56
C SER A 131 19.11 -17.26 0.39
N ARG A 132 19.03 -17.88 1.56
CA ARG A 132 20.05 -17.89 2.60
C ARG A 132 21.25 -18.74 2.14
N ARG A 133 22.45 -18.17 2.10
CA ARG A 133 23.71 -18.92 2.34
C ARG A 133 24.63 -18.13 3.24
N PHE A 134 25.11 -18.84 4.25
CA PHE A 134 25.87 -18.42 5.41
C PHE A 134 27.38 -18.63 5.14
N PHE A 135 28.20 -17.82 5.83
CA PHE A 135 29.61 -18.03 6.23
C PHE A 135 30.74 -17.82 5.20
N GLY A 136 31.59 -16.83 5.50
CA GLY A 136 32.92 -16.60 4.90
C GLY A 136 33.63 -15.44 5.62
N LEU A 137 34.72 -15.75 6.30
CA LEU A 137 35.51 -14.92 7.23
C LEU A 137 36.64 -14.20 6.45
N GLY A 138 36.86 -12.89 6.66
CA GLY A 138 38.06 -12.21 6.11
C GLY A 138 38.09 -10.67 6.12
N LYS A 139 38.61 -10.10 7.22
CA LYS A 139 39.55 -8.95 7.37
C LYS A 139 39.61 -7.85 6.28
N GLY A 140 39.52 -6.58 6.70
CA GLY A 140 40.25 -5.46 6.07
C GLY A 140 39.51 -4.11 6.04
N GLU A 141 39.90 -3.22 6.96
CA GLU A 141 40.02 -1.75 6.88
C GLU A 141 39.06 -0.88 6.01
N GLU A 142 38.50 0.14 6.68
CA GLU A 142 38.28 1.51 6.20
C GLU A 142 37.53 1.76 4.88
N ASP A 143 36.22 2.01 4.99
CA ASP A 143 35.62 3.32 4.65
C ASP A 143 34.14 3.34 5.09
N GLY A 144 33.76 4.34 5.87
CA GLY A 144 32.37 4.79 5.93
C GLY A 144 32.32 6.23 5.42
N PRO A 145 31.16 6.86 5.15
CA PRO A 145 29.79 6.36 5.00
C PRO A 145 29.27 6.67 3.57
N VAL A 146 28.42 5.82 2.96
CA VAL A 146 27.62 6.29 1.82
C VAL A 146 26.30 6.81 2.35
N ALA A 147 26.27 8.13 2.56
CA ALA A 147 25.07 8.88 2.84
C ALA A 147 24.00 8.55 1.79
N ALA A 148 22.76 8.41 2.25
CA ALA A 148 21.60 8.26 1.38
C ALA A 148 21.56 9.46 0.43
N ASP A 149 21.91 9.21 -0.83
CA ASP A 149 21.84 10.22 -1.86
C ASP A 149 20.37 10.59 -2.08
N SER A 150 20.20 11.90 -2.12
CA SER A 150 19.00 12.68 -2.32
C SER A 150 18.02 12.08 -3.34
N GLY A 151 16.72 12.26 -3.08
CA GLY A 151 15.57 11.83 -3.90
C GLY A 151 15.47 12.46 -5.30
N LYS A 152 16.59 12.67 -5.99
CA LYS A 152 16.66 12.92 -7.42
C LYS A 152 17.24 11.68 -8.07
N LEU A 153 16.54 11.11 -9.05
CA LEU A 153 17.14 10.09 -9.92
C LEU A 153 18.47 10.62 -10.43
N SER A 154 19.57 9.92 -10.11
CA SER A 154 20.90 10.24 -10.67
C SER A 154 20.74 10.44 -12.18
N ARG A 155 21.48 11.40 -12.73
CA ARG A 155 21.44 11.71 -14.17
C ARG A 155 21.58 10.44 -15.02
N ASP A 156 22.37 9.49 -14.54
CA ASP A 156 22.61 8.20 -15.17
C ASP A 156 21.36 7.31 -15.14
N ASN A 157 20.66 7.24 -14.00
CA ASN A 157 19.39 6.51 -13.89
C ASN A 157 18.32 7.12 -14.79
N ARG A 158 18.27 8.45 -14.90
CA ARG A 158 17.36 9.14 -15.80
C ARG A 158 17.68 8.82 -17.27
N ALA A 159 18.95 8.75 -17.64
CA ALA A 159 19.35 8.40 -19.00
C ALA A 159 18.94 6.95 -19.34
N LEU A 160 19.21 6.00 -18.45
CA LEU A 160 18.82 4.59 -18.63
C LEU A 160 17.30 4.42 -18.79
N LEU A 161 16.51 5.14 -17.99
CA LEU A 161 15.05 5.11 -18.10
C LEU A 161 14.55 5.72 -19.41
N GLN A 162 15.21 6.76 -19.92
CA GLN A 162 14.87 7.37 -21.20
C GLN A 162 15.20 6.46 -22.39
N GLU A 163 16.31 5.74 -22.33
CA GLU A 163 16.70 4.73 -23.32
C GLU A 163 15.69 3.58 -23.35
N ALA A 164 15.38 2.98 -22.19
CA ALA A 164 14.41 1.90 -22.11
C ALA A 164 13.01 2.32 -22.60
N LEU A 165 12.59 3.56 -22.32
CA LEU A 165 11.32 4.10 -22.83
C LEU A 165 11.34 4.24 -24.35
N PHE A 166 12.46 4.65 -24.93
CA PHE A 166 12.62 4.77 -26.37
C PHE A 166 12.51 3.40 -27.06
N ASP A 167 13.22 2.40 -26.55
CA ASP A 167 13.17 1.03 -27.08
C ASP A 167 11.74 0.47 -27.08
N LEU A 168 11.00 0.66 -25.98
CA LEU A 168 9.62 0.20 -25.86
C LEU A 168 8.67 0.90 -26.85
N LEU A 169 8.87 2.21 -27.07
CA LEU A 169 8.10 2.96 -28.06
C LEU A 169 8.41 2.51 -29.49
N GLU A 170 9.66 2.16 -29.78
CA GLU A 170 10.05 1.62 -31.07
C GLU A 170 9.46 0.22 -31.29
N CYS A 171 9.53 -0.66 -30.29
CA CYS A 171 8.86 -1.96 -30.34
C CYS A 171 7.35 -1.81 -30.60
N LYS A 172 6.69 -0.86 -29.93
CA LYS A 172 5.28 -0.56 -30.16
C LYS A 172 5.03 -0.09 -31.60
N ARG A 173 5.84 0.84 -32.12
CA ARG A 173 5.73 1.33 -33.50
C ARG A 173 5.87 0.19 -34.51
N LEU A 174 6.80 -0.73 -34.30
CA LEU A 174 6.99 -1.89 -35.17
C LEU A 174 5.78 -2.84 -35.12
N LEU A 175 5.22 -3.09 -33.94
CA LEU A 175 4.01 -3.90 -33.79
C LEU A 175 2.79 -3.26 -34.47
N ASP A 176 2.64 -1.94 -34.35
CA ASP A 176 1.54 -1.19 -34.97
C ASP A 176 1.67 -1.16 -36.50
N GLN A 177 2.86 -1.34 -37.07
CA GLN A 177 3.08 -1.42 -38.52
C GLN A 177 2.78 -2.80 -39.12
N VAL A 178 2.74 -3.84 -38.29
CA VAL A 178 2.51 -5.23 -38.73
C VAL A 178 1.02 -5.62 -38.62
N ARG A 179 0.19 -4.78 -38.00
CA ARG A 179 -1.28 -4.91 -37.99
C ARG A 179 -1.92 -4.14 -39.14
#